data_AF-A0A9P1P142-F1
#
_entry.id   AF-A0A9P1P142-F1
#
_cell.length_a   1.000
_cell.length_b   1.000
_cell.length_c   1.000
_cell.angle_alpha   90.00
_cell.angle_beta   90.00
_cell.angle_gamma   90.00
#
_symmetry.space_group_name_H-M   'P 1'
#
loop_
_entity.id
_entity.type
_entity.pdbx_description
1 polymer ?
#
loop_
_entity_poly.entity_id
_entity_poly.type
_entity_poly.pdbx_seq_one_letter_code
_entity_poly.pdbx_strand_id
1 'polypeptide(L)'
;MTRIRIELIDVYCADTEDITGADDFYLVGALVGGDVTKAILTRPIKINDKQRKQFNPQDSVLFDGNLLPGQVIKGGLKAYDEDAGKDWSKYGDTITAISSMVSSAISAAGPYGVLAGTILSAATTGVGILASLDKDDLLGASELEISAVGPANEVREWKMSKKNTFVGWSTWDYTVRFMISRS
;
A
#
# COMPACT_ATOMS: atom_id res chain seq x y z
N MET A 1 -18.77 11.66 -15.04
CA MET A 1 -18.10 10.97 -13.92
C MET A 1 -17.27 9.88 -14.53
N THR A 2 -16.08 9.63 -13.99
CA THR A 2 -15.22 8.54 -14.44
C THR A 2 -15.12 7.54 -13.30
N ARG A 3 -15.43 6.27 -13.57
CA ARG A 3 -15.17 5.20 -12.60
C ARG A 3 -13.69 4.85 -12.68
N ILE A 4 -13.03 4.83 -11.53
CA ILE A 4 -11.63 4.44 -11.39
C ILE A 4 -11.57 3.20 -10.51
N ARG A 5 -10.85 2.18 -10.98
CA ARG A 5 -10.50 1.00 -10.21
C ARG A 5 -8.99 0.83 -10.18
N ILE A 6 -8.43 0.61 -8.99
CA ILE A 6 -7.00 0.41 -8.77
C ILE A 6 -6.81 -0.97 -8.17
N GLU A 7 -6.04 -1.83 -8.84
CA GLU A 7 -5.85 -3.22 -8.43
C GLU A 7 -4.38 -3.62 -8.44
N LEU A 8 -3.94 -4.24 -7.37
CA LEU A 8 -2.65 -4.92 -7.30
C LEU A 8 -2.64 -6.10 -8.27
N ILE A 9 -1.57 -6.19 -9.05
CA ILE A 9 -1.33 -7.30 -9.99
C ILE A 9 -0.43 -8.33 -9.31
N ASP A 10 0.77 -7.91 -8.96
CA ASP A 10 1.78 -8.78 -8.34
C ASP A 10 2.88 -7.97 -7.65
N VAL A 11 3.65 -8.69 -6.85
CA VAL A 11 4.94 -8.28 -6.33
C VAL A 11 6.01 -9.23 -6.87
N TYR A 12 7.12 -8.65 -7.31
CA TYR A 12 8.34 -9.38 -7.67
C TYR A 12 9.43 -9.05 -6.67
N CYS A 13 10.07 -10.07 -6.13
CA CYS A 13 11.27 -9.97 -5.31
C CYS A 13 12.46 -10.40 -6.16
N ALA A 14 13.42 -9.53 -6.39
CA ALA A 14 14.67 -9.88 -7.07
C ALA A 14 15.71 -10.42 -6.09
N ASP A 15 15.72 -9.87 -4.88
CA ASP A 15 16.62 -10.18 -3.75
C ASP A 15 15.81 -9.94 -2.46
N THR A 16 15.68 -10.96 -1.61
CA THR A 16 15.01 -10.91 -0.29
C THR A 16 15.88 -10.21 0.73
N GLU A 17 15.25 -9.65 1.75
CA GLU A 17 15.97 -9.14 2.91
C GLU A 17 16.73 -10.26 3.62
N ASP A 18 16.06 -11.40 3.79
CA ASP A 18 16.59 -12.55 4.48
C ASP A 18 17.55 -13.34 3.60
N ILE A 19 18.80 -13.46 4.06
CA ILE A 19 19.82 -14.32 3.43
C ILE A 19 19.47 -15.82 3.59
N THR A 20 18.59 -16.16 4.54
CA THR A 20 18.29 -17.55 4.94
C THR A 20 16.79 -17.93 4.94
N GLY A 21 15.91 -17.08 4.43
CA GLY A 21 14.46 -17.19 4.60
C GLY A 21 13.64 -16.61 3.44
N ALA A 22 12.32 -16.75 3.54
CA ALA A 22 11.37 -16.11 2.63
C ALA A 22 10.71 -14.96 3.40
N ASP A 23 10.79 -13.75 2.85
CA ASP A 23 10.15 -12.56 3.38
C ASP A 23 8.61 -12.73 3.40
N ASP A 24 7.96 -12.16 4.42
CA ASP A 24 6.52 -12.10 4.62
C ASP A 24 6.00 -10.71 4.19
N PHE A 25 6.00 -10.48 2.88
CA PHE A 25 5.66 -9.19 2.28
C PHE A 25 4.19 -8.79 2.47
N TYR A 26 3.93 -7.58 2.96
CA TYR A 26 2.58 -6.99 2.98
C TYR A 26 2.57 -5.47 2.78
N LEU A 27 1.39 -4.93 2.48
CA LEU A 27 1.15 -3.52 2.24
C LEU A 27 0.22 -2.91 3.27
N VAL A 28 0.50 -1.65 3.61
CA VAL A 28 -0.33 -0.78 4.44
C VAL A 28 -0.57 0.53 3.71
N GLY A 29 -1.77 1.09 3.81
CA GLY A 29 -2.01 2.44 3.31
C GLY A 29 -3.47 2.82 3.31
N ALA A 30 -3.76 3.86 2.53
CA ALA A 30 -5.13 4.23 2.23
C ALA A 30 -5.17 5.04 0.94
N LEU A 31 -6.32 5.00 0.26
CA LEU A 31 -6.64 5.85 -0.89
C LEU A 31 -7.98 6.53 -0.68
N VAL A 32 -8.04 7.82 -1.04
CA VAL A 32 -9.20 8.69 -0.85
C VAL A 32 -9.48 9.43 -2.15
N GLY A 33 -10.72 9.39 -2.62
CA GLY A 33 -11.14 10.10 -3.82
C GLY A 33 -12.64 10.03 -4.02
N GLY A 34 -13.24 11.15 -4.45
CA GLY A 34 -14.70 11.28 -4.50
C GLY A 34 -15.31 11.02 -3.11
N ASP A 35 -16.28 10.12 -3.05
CA ASP A 35 -16.93 9.70 -1.79
C ASP A 35 -16.31 8.41 -1.19
N VAL A 36 -15.19 7.95 -1.74
CA VAL A 36 -14.55 6.69 -1.34
C VAL A 36 -13.32 6.97 -0.48
N THR A 37 -13.30 6.35 0.70
CA THR A 37 -12.10 6.17 1.52
C THR A 37 -11.85 4.67 1.65
N LYS A 38 -10.71 4.20 1.18
CA LYS A 38 -10.33 2.79 1.22
C LYS A 38 -9.08 2.62 2.07
N ALA A 39 -9.24 1.98 3.23
CA ALA A 39 -8.13 1.45 4.00
C ALA A 39 -7.51 0.24 3.29
N ILE A 40 -6.19 0.13 3.38
CA ILE A 40 -5.40 -0.91 2.74
C ILE A 40 -4.54 -1.58 3.81
N LEU A 41 -4.74 -2.88 3.97
CA LEU A 41 -3.88 -3.79 4.70
C LEU A 41 -3.95 -5.11 3.93
N THR A 42 -2.86 -5.57 3.34
CA THR A 42 -2.88 -6.89 2.68
C THR A 42 -2.48 -7.97 3.67
N ARG A 43 -2.95 -9.20 3.48
CA ARG A 43 -2.35 -10.35 4.16
C ARG A 43 -0.91 -10.57 3.67
N PRO A 44 0.00 -11.10 4.51
CA PRO A 44 1.36 -11.42 4.12
C PRO A 44 1.44 -12.41 2.97
N ILE A 45 2.47 -12.23 2.16
CA ILE A 45 2.81 -13.10 1.05
C ILE A 45 4.24 -13.59 1.29
N LYS A 46 4.37 -14.89 1.53
CA LYS A 46 5.68 -15.56 1.49
C LYS A 46 6.29 -15.46 0.10
N ILE A 47 7.42 -14.78 -0.01
CA ILE A 47 8.13 -14.56 -1.27
C ILE A 47 9.63 -14.78 -1.09
N ASN A 48 10.25 -15.53 -2.01
CA ASN A 48 11.69 -15.74 -2.03
C ASN A 48 12.33 -14.94 -3.17
N ASP A 49 13.66 -14.94 -3.21
CA ASP A 49 14.46 -14.48 -4.34
C ASP A 49 13.89 -14.91 -5.68
N LYS A 50 13.84 -13.94 -6.60
CA LYS A 50 13.44 -14.09 -8.00
C LYS A 50 12.03 -14.63 -8.17
N GLN A 51 11.19 -14.58 -7.13
CA GLN A 51 9.79 -14.97 -7.23
C GLN A 51 8.91 -13.80 -7.61
N ARG A 52 7.83 -14.13 -8.32
CA ARG A 52 6.69 -13.25 -8.55
C ARG A 52 5.47 -13.88 -7.89
N LYS A 53 4.75 -13.11 -7.08
CA LYS A 53 3.56 -13.56 -6.37
C LYS A 53 2.41 -12.60 -6.62
N GLN A 54 1.22 -13.16 -6.75
CA GLN A 54 -0.02 -12.39 -6.82
C GLN A 54 -0.55 -12.14 -5.42
N PHE A 55 -1.26 -11.02 -5.26
CA PHE A 55 -1.95 -10.72 -4.02
C PHE A 55 -3.22 -11.56 -3.89
N ASN A 56 -3.69 -11.72 -2.64
CA ASN A 56 -4.98 -12.33 -2.40
C ASN A 56 -6.07 -11.51 -3.13
N PRO A 57 -6.99 -12.13 -3.91
CA PRO A 57 -8.04 -11.41 -4.61
C PRO A 57 -8.95 -10.54 -3.71
N GLN A 58 -9.04 -10.86 -2.42
CA GLN A 58 -9.80 -10.09 -1.45
C GLN A 58 -9.07 -8.81 -0.99
N ASP A 59 -7.75 -8.74 -1.18
CA ASP A 59 -6.89 -7.64 -0.74
C ASP A 59 -6.33 -6.84 -1.95
N SER A 60 -6.58 -7.31 -3.18
CA SER A 60 -5.99 -6.74 -4.39
C SER A 60 -6.59 -5.41 -4.81
N VAL A 61 -7.85 -5.12 -4.44
CA VAL A 61 -8.52 -3.87 -4.81
C VAL A 61 -8.15 -2.75 -3.84
N LEU A 62 -7.31 -1.83 -4.31
CA LEU A 62 -6.85 -0.66 -3.55
C LEU A 62 -7.85 0.50 -3.59
N PHE A 63 -8.68 0.56 -4.63
CA PHE A 63 -9.72 1.58 -4.79
C PHE A 63 -10.73 1.14 -5.86
N ASP A 64 -12.02 1.43 -5.65
CA ASP A 64 -13.07 1.34 -6.68
C ASP A 64 -14.11 2.43 -6.38
N GLY A 65 -14.20 3.42 -7.26
CA GLY A 65 -15.04 4.60 -7.00
C GLY A 65 -15.23 5.51 -8.20
N ASN A 66 -16.16 6.45 -8.07
CA ASN A 66 -16.44 7.45 -9.09
C ASN A 66 -15.77 8.78 -8.75
N LEU A 67 -15.17 9.41 -9.76
CA LEU A 67 -14.62 10.76 -9.65
C LEU A 67 -15.38 11.73 -10.55
N LEU A 68 -15.61 12.93 -10.02
CA LEU A 68 -16.04 14.11 -10.79
C LEU A 68 -14.85 14.70 -11.57
N PRO A 69 -15.11 15.45 -12.65
CA PRO A 69 -14.05 16.17 -13.36
C PRO A 69 -13.23 17.07 -12.41
N GLY A 70 -11.90 17.00 -12.52
CA GLY A 70 -10.98 17.77 -11.68
C GLY A 70 -10.67 17.13 -10.31
N GLN A 71 -11.35 16.05 -9.93
CA GLN A 71 -10.98 15.29 -8.74
C GLN A 71 -9.79 14.35 -9.00
N VAL A 72 -9.08 14.06 -7.92
CA VAL A 72 -7.95 13.14 -7.88
C VAL A 72 -8.12 12.17 -6.70
N ILE A 73 -7.60 10.96 -6.84
CA ILE A 73 -7.40 10.04 -5.72
C ILE A 73 -6.06 10.38 -5.09
N LYS A 74 -6.02 10.50 -3.77
CA LYS A 74 -4.83 10.79 -2.97
C LYS A 74 -4.62 9.72 -1.91
N GLY A 75 -3.37 9.50 -1.53
CA GLY A 75 -3.00 8.62 -0.42
C GLY A 75 -1.66 7.98 -0.64
N GLY A 76 -1.55 6.69 -0.37
CA GLY A 76 -0.31 5.98 -0.64
C GLY A 76 -0.26 4.59 -0.06
N LEU A 77 0.92 3.98 -0.23
CA LEU A 77 1.26 2.64 0.21
C LEU A 77 2.60 2.67 0.94
N LYS A 78 2.73 1.83 1.96
CA LYS A 78 4.00 1.39 2.53
C LYS A 78 4.07 -0.13 2.45
N ALA A 79 5.25 -0.63 2.17
CA ALA A 79 5.55 -2.05 2.09
C ALA A 79 6.45 -2.44 3.24
N TYR A 80 6.19 -3.60 3.80
CA TYR A 80 6.87 -4.11 4.99
C TYR A 80 7.18 -5.59 4.80
N ASP A 81 8.27 -6.03 5.43
CA ASP A 81 8.51 -7.42 5.75
C ASP A 81 8.03 -7.72 7.18
N GLU A 82 7.42 -8.89 7.39
CA GLU A 82 6.80 -9.26 8.67
C GLU A 82 7.70 -10.18 9.50
N ASP A 83 8.54 -9.58 10.36
CA ASP A 83 9.46 -10.33 11.22
C ASP A 83 8.93 -10.60 12.64
N ALA A 84 7.73 -10.10 12.95
CA ALA A 84 7.25 -9.96 14.32
C ALA A 84 6.22 -11.03 14.76
N GLY A 85 5.82 -11.95 13.88
CA GLY A 85 4.79 -12.95 14.14
C GLY A 85 3.42 -12.33 14.49
N LYS A 86 2.96 -11.37 13.67
CA LYS A 86 1.75 -10.57 13.94
C LYS A 86 0.48 -11.39 14.19
N ASP A 87 -0.36 -10.87 15.09
CA ASP A 87 -1.71 -11.41 15.32
C ASP A 87 -2.67 -10.94 14.23
N TRP A 88 -2.64 -11.63 13.09
CA TRP A 88 -3.51 -11.39 11.94
C TRP A 88 -5.01 -11.62 12.24
N SER A 89 -5.39 -12.15 13.41
CA SER A 89 -6.79 -12.20 13.83
C SER A 89 -7.39 -10.79 14.04
N LYS A 90 -6.54 -9.79 14.31
CA LYS A 90 -6.93 -8.38 14.47
C LYS A 90 -7.05 -7.60 13.16
N TYR A 91 -7.00 -8.29 12.02
CA TYR A 91 -7.07 -7.66 10.69
C TYR A 91 -8.27 -6.70 10.55
N GLY A 92 -9.46 -7.14 10.96
CA GLY A 92 -10.69 -6.32 10.88
C GLY A 92 -10.66 -5.07 11.75
N ASP A 93 -10.15 -5.19 12.98
CA ASP A 93 -9.99 -4.06 13.90
C ASP A 93 -8.96 -3.06 13.37
N THR A 94 -7.89 -3.56 12.74
CA THR A 94 -6.84 -2.73 12.15
C THR A 94 -7.34 -1.95 10.94
N ILE A 95 -8.10 -2.59 10.05
CA ILE A 95 -8.77 -1.92 8.92
C ILE A 95 -9.71 -0.82 9.43
N THR A 96 -10.45 -1.09 10.50
CA THR A 96 -11.35 -0.12 11.14
C THR A 96 -10.57 1.09 11.67
N ALA A 97 -9.43 0.84 12.32
CA ALA A 97 -8.58 1.89 12.87
C ALA A 97 -7.90 2.74 11.79
N ILE A 98 -7.36 2.11 10.73
CA ILE A 98 -6.86 2.83 9.54
C ILE A 98 -7.94 3.77 9.02
N SER A 99 -9.16 3.24 8.81
CA SER A 99 -10.28 4.02 8.29
C SER A 99 -10.61 5.20 9.20
N SER A 100 -10.69 4.99 10.52
CA SER A 100 -10.95 6.04 11.50
C SER A 100 -9.91 7.16 11.48
N MET A 101 -8.62 6.81 11.42
CA MET A 101 -7.53 7.78 11.39
C MET A 101 -7.54 8.60 10.09
N VAL A 102 -7.78 7.94 8.96
CA VAL A 102 -7.87 8.60 7.65
C VAL A 102 -9.09 9.51 7.59
N SER A 103 -10.26 9.08 8.05
CA SER A 103 -11.46 9.92 8.13
C SER A 103 -11.26 11.15 9.03
N SER A 104 -10.52 11.01 10.13
CA SER A 104 -10.18 12.15 11.00
C SER A 104 -9.28 13.16 10.28
N ALA A 105 -8.26 12.67 9.55
CA ALA A 105 -7.37 13.52 8.76
C ALA A 105 -8.13 14.26 7.64
N ILE A 106 -9.03 13.56 6.95
CA ILE A 106 -9.88 14.15 5.90
C ILE A 106 -10.81 15.22 6.50
N SER A 107 -11.42 14.96 7.66
CA SER A 107 -12.37 15.89 8.28
C SER A 107 -11.72 17.21 8.68
N ALA A 108 -10.44 17.21 9.02
CA ALA A 108 -9.69 18.41 9.40
C ALA A 108 -9.35 19.33 8.21
N ALA A 109 -9.11 18.76 7.02
CA ALA A 109 -8.64 19.50 5.83
C ALA A 109 -9.64 19.53 4.66
N GLY A 110 -10.72 18.76 4.75
CA GLY A 110 -11.60 18.41 3.64
C GLY A 110 -10.98 17.39 2.67
N PRO A 111 -11.80 16.59 1.96
CA PRO A 111 -11.32 15.50 1.08
C PRO A 111 -10.46 15.98 -0.09
N TYR A 112 -10.62 17.25 -0.51
CA TYR A 112 -9.83 17.83 -1.59
C TYR A 112 -8.56 18.54 -1.11
N GLY A 113 -8.55 19.02 0.14
CA GLY A 113 -7.46 19.80 0.74
C GLY A 113 -6.39 18.94 1.43
N VAL A 114 -6.72 17.71 1.82
CA VAL A 114 -5.76 16.78 2.43
C VAL A 114 -4.67 16.38 1.42
N LEU A 115 -3.42 16.25 1.89
CA LEU A 115 -2.27 15.81 1.10
C LEU A 115 -2.16 14.29 1.12
N ALA A 116 -1.58 13.71 0.05
CA ALA A 116 -1.34 12.28 -0.07
C ALA A 116 -0.54 11.72 1.12
N GLY A 117 0.59 12.36 1.47
CA GLY A 117 1.39 11.99 2.64
C GLY A 117 0.66 12.08 3.98
N THR A 118 -0.31 13.00 4.14
CA THR A 118 -1.12 13.08 5.37
C THR A 118 -2.05 11.87 5.49
N ILE A 119 -2.69 11.45 4.40
CA ILE A 119 -3.51 10.23 4.36
C ILE A 119 -2.65 9.01 4.68
N LEU A 120 -1.48 8.89 4.05
CA LEU A 120 -0.58 7.75 4.27
C LEU A 120 -0.08 7.68 5.72
N SER A 121 0.28 8.83 6.30
CA SER A 121 0.70 8.93 7.70
C SER A 121 -0.43 8.50 8.65
N ALA A 122 -1.65 9.00 8.43
CA ALA A 122 -2.82 8.61 9.20
C ALA A 122 -3.10 7.11 9.10
N ALA A 123 -2.98 6.53 7.90
CA ALA A 123 -3.14 5.10 7.71
C ALA A 123 -2.12 4.30 8.53
N THR A 124 -0.85 4.69 8.51
CA THR A 124 0.17 4.00 9.34
C THR A 124 -0.06 4.13 10.84
N THR A 125 -0.57 5.26 11.31
CA THR A 125 -0.94 5.41 12.72
C THR A 125 -2.06 4.45 13.10
N GLY A 126 -3.03 4.22 12.21
CA GLY A 126 -4.11 3.26 12.42
C GLY A 126 -3.62 1.81 12.56
N VAL A 127 -2.48 1.46 11.94
CA VAL A 127 -1.84 0.15 12.09
C VAL A 127 -1.22 -0.05 13.48
N GLY A 128 -1.05 1.00 14.28
CA GLY A 128 -0.58 0.90 15.67
C GLY A 128 -1.34 -0.09 16.55
N ILE A 129 -2.54 -0.56 16.14
CA ILE A 129 -3.26 -1.68 16.78
C ILE A 129 -2.59 -3.05 16.57
N LEU A 130 -1.95 -3.27 15.41
CA LEU A 130 -1.03 -4.40 15.19
C LEU A 130 0.32 -4.18 15.91
N ALA A 131 0.53 -2.99 16.48
CA ALA A 131 1.56 -2.62 17.45
C ALA A 131 3.03 -2.91 17.11
N SER A 132 3.38 -3.26 15.87
CA SER A 132 4.76 -3.62 15.55
C SER A 132 5.29 -3.18 14.17
N LEU A 133 4.81 -2.07 13.59
CA LEU A 133 5.49 -1.52 12.40
C LEU A 133 6.94 -1.10 12.69
N ASP A 134 7.31 -0.87 13.95
CA ASP A 134 8.67 -0.57 14.40
C ASP A 134 9.58 -1.82 14.48
N LYS A 135 8.98 -3.02 14.44
CA LYS A 135 9.71 -4.30 14.44
C LYS A 135 9.78 -4.94 13.06
N ASP A 136 8.97 -4.46 12.14
CA ASP A 136 8.97 -4.85 10.74
C ASP A 136 9.91 -3.94 9.95
N ASP A 137 10.63 -4.51 9.00
CA ASP A 137 11.48 -3.73 8.12
C ASP A 137 10.65 -2.99 7.05
N LEU A 138 10.77 -1.65 7.05
CA LEU A 138 10.15 -0.81 6.03
C LEU A 138 10.91 -0.96 4.71
N LEU A 139 10.30 -1.69 3.77
CA LEU A 139 10.87 -1.92 2.44
C LEU A 139 10.77 -0.68 1.54
N GLY A 140 9.70 0.10 1.69
CA GLY A 140 9.50 1.35 0.96
C GLY A 140 8.19 2.08 1.26
N ALA A 141 8.12 3.35 0.87
CA ALA A 141 6.88 4.14 0.87
C ALA A 141 6.65 4.83 -0.48
N SER A 142 5.39 4.94 -0.89
CA SER A 142 4.98 5.69 -2.09
C SER A 142 3.69 6.46 -1.82
N GLU A 143 3.77 7.78 -1.97
CA GLU A 143 2.58 8.63 -2.08
C GLU A 143 1.99 8.49 -3.48
N LEU A 144 0.66 8.46 -3.55
CA LEU A 144 -0.08 8.28 -4.78
C LEU A 144 -1.04 9.45 -4.98
N GLU A 145 -0.92 10.07 -6.15
CA GLU A 145 -1.92 10.99 -6.69
C GLU A 145 -2.33 10.49 -8.09
N ILE A 146 -3.62 10.18 -8.25
CA ILE A 146 -4.16 9.56 -9.46
C ILE A 146 -5.31 10.40 -9.99
N SER A 147 -5.13 10.93 -11.20
CA SER A 147 -6.15 11.72 -11.88
C SER A 147 -7.27 10.85 -12.45
N ALA A 148 -8.48 11.42 -12.44
CA ALA A 148 -9.63 10.89 -13.18
C ALA A 148 -9.38 10.86 -14.70
N VAL A 149 -8.41 11.62 -15.19
CA VAL A 149 -8.02 11.70 -16.62
C VAL A 149 -6.75 10.91 -16.84
N GLY A 150 -6.75 10.04 -17.85
CA GLY A 150 -5.60 9.23 -18.23
C GLY A 150 -6.01 8.11 -19.20
N PRO A 151 -5.09 7.19 -19.54
CA PRO A 151 -5.40 6.02 -20.34
C PRO A 151 -6.50 5.17 -19.69
N ALA A 152 -7.30 4.47 -20.52
CA ALA A 152 -8.34 3.56 -20.05
C ALA A 152 -7.78 2.44 -19.16
N ASN A 153 -6.57 1.96 -19.47
CA ASN A 153 -5.81 1.05 -18.63
C ASN A 153 -4.36 1.55 -18.55
N GLU A 154 -3.85 1.65 -17.33
CA GLU A 154 -2.50 2.11 -17.04
C GLU A 154 -1.89 1.19 -15.99
N VAL A 155 -0.81 0.49 -16.33
CA VAL A 155 -0.04 -0.29 -15.36
C VAL A 155 1.07 0.60 -14.81
N ARG A 156 1.15 0.71 -13.49
CA ARG A 156 2.25 1.38 -12.79
C ARG A 156 3.11 0.35 -12.09
N GLU A 157 4.40 0.67 -12.03
CA GLU A 157 5.39 -0.08 -11.27
C GLU A 157 5.90 0.81 -10.13
N TRP A 158 5.95 0.23 -8.94
CA TRP A 158 6.59 0.83 -7.79
C TRP A 158 7.78 -0.04 -7.39
N LYS A 159 8.98 0.51 -7.55
CA LYS A 159 10.25 -0.14 -7.25
C LYS A 159 10.76 0.31 -5.89
N MET A 160 11.22 -0.63 -5.09
CA MET A 160 11.70 -0.43 -3.73
C MET A 160 12.98 -1.22 -3.60
N SER A 161 14.08 -0.58 -3.25
CA SER A 161 15.34 -1.32 -3.10
C SER A 161 16.23 -0.66 -2.07
N LYS A 162 16.96 -1.48 -1.32
CA LYS A 162 18.09 -1.04 -0.51
C LYS A 162 19.34 -1.74 -1.01
N LYS A 163 20.30 -0.95 -1.47
CA LYS A 163 21.64 -1.43 -1.83
C LYS A 163 22.60 -0.96 -0.77
N ASN A 164 23.10 -1.87 0.06
CA ASN A 164 24.12 -1.51 1.03
C ASN A 164 25.50 -1.50 0.34
N THR A 165 26.27 -0.43 0.55
CA THR A 165 27.56 -0.18 -0.11
C THR A 165 28.76 -0.76 0.64
N PHE A 166 28.57 -1.38 1.81
CA PHE A 166 29.65 -1.97 2.59
C PHE A 166 29.22 -3.29 3.25
N VAL A 167 29.83 -4.38 2.80
CA VAL A 167 30.03 -5.67 3.50
C VAL A 167 28.81 -6.22 4.28
N GLY A 168 27.88 -6.86 3.57
CA GLY A 168 27.14 -8.03 4.09
C GLY A 168 25.88 -7.81 4.94
N TRP A 169 25.27 -6.63 4.96
CA TRP A 169 24.00 -6.41 5.66
C TRP A 169 22.89 -6.14 4.65
N SER A 170 21.92 -7.08 4.58
CA SER A 170 20.56 -7.00 4.01
C SER A 170 20.40 -6.09 2.77
N THR A 171 20.26 -6.74 1.60
CA THR A 171 19.93 -6.10 0.31
C THR A 171 18.57 -6.59 -0.14
N TRP A 172 17.70 -5.67 -0.52
CA TRP A 172 16.39 -6.05 -1.07
C TRP A 172 16.06 -5.28 -2.33
N ASP A 173 15.30 -5.91 -3.22
CA ASP A 173 14.81 -5.29 -4.44
C ASP A 173 13.44 -5.87 -4.79
N TYR A 174 12.43 -5.02 -4.65
CA TYR A 174 11.03 -5.34 -4.84
C TYR A 174 10.43 -4.45 -5.93
N THR A 175 9.55 -5.04 -6.72
CA THR A 175 8.70 -4.32 -7.67
C THR A 175 7.24 -4.73 -7.48
N VAL A 176 6.41 -3.80 -7.02
CA VAL A 176 4.95 -3.95 -6.98
C VAL A 176 4.36 -3.39 -8.27
N ARG A 177 3.43 -4.12 -8.87
CA ARG A 177 2.68 -3.65 -10.04
C ARG A 177 1.20 -3.51 -9.69
N PHE A 178 0.59 -2.43 -10.15
CA PHE A 178 -0.84 -2.21 -10.04
C PHE A 178 -1.42 -1.63 -11.32
N MET A 179 -2.66 -1.99 -11.61
CA MET A 179 -3.43 -1.50 -12.75
C MET A 179 -4.39 -0.41 -12.29
N ILE A 180 -4.46 0.66 -13.07
CA ILE A 180 -5.48 1.69 -12.96
C ILE A 180 -6.39 1.55 -14.19
N SER A 181 -7.65 1.22 -13.97
CA SER A 181 -8.69 1.17 -15.00
C SER A 181 -9.62 2.36 -14.87
N ARG A 182 -9.94 3.00 -16.01
CA ARG A 182 -10.80 4.18 -16.12
C ARG A 182 -11.92 3.90 -17.12
N SER A 183 -13.18 4.02 -16.68
CA SER A 183 -14.37 3.75 -17.51
C SER A 183 -15.49 4.75 -17.29
#